data_AF-A0A949I2Q2-F1
#
_entry.id   AF-A0A949I2Q2-F1
#
_cell.length_a   1.000
_cell.length_b   1.000
_cell.length_c   1.000
_cell.angle_alpha   90.00
_cell.angle_beta   90.00
_cell.angle_gamma   90.00
#
_symmetry.space_group_name_H-M   'P 1'
#
loop_
_entity.id
_entity.type
_entity.pdbx_description
1 polymer ?
#
loop_
_entity_poly.entity_id
_entity_poly.type
_entity_poly.pdbx_seq_one_letter_code
_entity_poly.pdbx_strand_id
1 'polypeptide(L)'
;YRALLRISDLNVTEFHTLATVGVPMHVIADNARLLRDTAGNDMTYYTNSITLGGGESTDVILDVSGSQYDVCRTNGTGCTFFLYTTNLDHLSNDNENFGGMMTQIVVK
;
A
#
# COMPACT_ATOMS: atom_id res chain seq x y z
N TYR A 1 14.95 -0.14 4.34
CA TYR A 1 14.52 1.28 4.25
C TYR A 1 13.07 1.37 4.68
N ARG A 2 12.61 2.54 5.15
CA ARG A 2 11.21 2.76 5.52
C ARG A 2 10.65 3.95 4.76
N ALA A 3 9.42 3.83 4.26
CA ALA A 3 8.68 4.90 3.65
C ALA A 3 7.27 4.98 4.26
N LEU A 4 6.81 6.19 4.57
CA LEU A 4 5.42 6.45 4.92
C LEU A 4 4.65 6.76 3.64
N LEU A 5 3.56 6.04 3.40
CA LEU A 5 2.64 6.29 2.32
C LEU A 5 1.27 6.66 2.92
N ARG A 6 0.81 7.88 2.64
CA ARG A 6 -0.57 8.30 2.91
C ARG A 6 -1.38 8.06 1.66
N ILE A 7 -2.46 7.31 1.80
CA ILE A 7 -3.37 6.96 0.72
C ILE A 7 -4.71 7.58 1.06
N SER A 8 -5.28 8.32 0.11
CA SER A 8 -6.59 8.95 0.25
C SER A 8 -7.43 8.59 -0.96
N ASP A 9 -8.63 8.08 -0.71
CA ASP A 9 -9.61 7.86 -1.76
C ASP A 9 -10.46 9.12 -1.93
N LEU A 10 -10.41 9.70 -3.13
CA LEU A 10 -11.18 10.89 -3.50
C LEU A 10 -12.47 10.54 -4.26
N ASN A 11 -12.76 9.25 -4.46
CA ASN A 11 -14.01 8.80 -5.04
C ASN A 11 -15.18 9.16 -4.11
N VAL A 12 -16.39 9.19 -4.66
CA VAL A 12 -17.64 9.48 -3.94
C VAL A 12 -18.60 8.29 -3.94
N THR A 13 -18.38 7.30 -4.81
CA THR A 13 -19.35 6.22 -5.05
C THR A 13 -18.78 4.82 -4.93
N GLU A 14 -17.47 4.66 -4.87
CA GLU A 14 -16.83 3.33 -4.94
C GLU A 14 -15.83 3.12 -3.80
N PHE A 15 -15.58 1.85 -3.53
CA PHE A 15 -14.50 1.40 -2.68
C PHE A 15 -13.38 0.84 -3.54
N HIS A 16 -12.15 1.24 -3.23
CA HIS A 16 -10.96 0.72 -3.88
C HIS A 16 -10.17 -0.15 -2.92
N THR A 17 -9.80 -1.34 -3.37
CA THR A 17 -8.89 -2.21 -2.61
C THR A 17 -7.50 -2.16 -3.24
N LEU A 18 -6.53 -1.62 -2.53
CA LEU A 18 -5.13 -1.62 -2.94
C LEU A 18 -4.40 -2.80 -2.31
N ALA A 19 -3.54 -3.46 -3.09
CA ALA A 19 -2.71 -4.55 -2.64
C ALA A 19 -1.23 -4.32 -2.95
N THR A 20 -0.38 -4.89 -2.11
CA THR A 20 1.06 -4.97 -2.30
C THR A 20 1.52 -6.42 -2.38
N VAL A 21 2.53 -6.68 -3.21
CA VAL A 21 3.17 -8.00 -3.32
C VAL A 21 4.63 -7.89 -2.89
N GLY A 22 5.03 -8.73 -1.92
CA GLY A 22 6.42 -8.83 -1.45
C GLY A 22 6.84 -7.80 -0.39
N VAL A 23 5.98 -6.83 -0.06
CA VAL A 23 6.18 -5.89 1.04
C VAL A 23 4.86 -5.69 1.81
N PRO A 24 4.71 -6.25 3.02
CA PRO A 24 3.53 -6.01 3.84
C PRO A 24 3.39 -4.53 4.21
N MET A 25 2.15 -4.04 4.20
CA MET A 25 1.80 -2.72 4.69
C MET A 25 1.62 -2.76 6.20
N HIS A 26 2.39 -1.95 6.93
CA HIS A 26 2.14 -1.69 8.34
C HIS A 26 1.19 -0.51 8.47
N VAL A 27 -0.09 -0.77 8.73
CA VAL A 27 -1.11 0.27 8.88
C VAL A 27 -0.96 0.92 10.25
N ILE A 28 -0.76 2.24 10.25
CA ILE A 28 -0.49 2.99 11.48
C ILE A 28 -1.54 4.02 11.85
N ALA A 29 -2.30 4.53 10.89
CA ALA A 29 -3.32 5.53 11.12
C ALA A 29 -4.43 5.44 10.08
N ASP A 30 -5.66 5.74 10.48
CA ASP A 30 -6.80 5.87 9.59
C ASP A 30 -7.48 7.22 9.82
N ASN A 31 -7.87 7.90 8.73
CA ASN A 31 -8.59 9.18 8.76
C ASN A 31 -7.90 10.23 9.66
N ALA A 32 -6.58 10.38 9.46
CA ALA A 32 -5.70 11.26 10.24
C ALA A 32 -5.65 10.96 11.76
N ARG A 33 -6.06 9.76 12.19
CA ARG A 33 -6.00 9.30 13.57
C ARG A 33 -5.08 8.09 13.70
N LEU A 34 -4.08 8.21 14.56
CA LEU A 34 -3.18 7.12 14.92
C LEU A 34 -3.98 5.93 15.49
N LEU A 35 -3.65 4.71 15.06
CA LEU A 35 -4.21 3.47 15.58
C LEU A 35 -3.67 3.18 16.99
N ARG A 36 -4.24 3.90 17.94
CA ARG A 36 -3.95 3.80 19.36
C ARG A 36 -5.23 3.98 20.16
N ASP A 37 -5.41 3.13 21.16
CA ASP A 37 -6.56 3.25 22.06
C ASP A 37 -6.34 4.34 23.14
N THR A 38 -7.37 4.56 23.97
CA THR A 38 -7.32 5.55 25.05
C THR A 38 -6.36 5.19 26.18
N ALA A 39 -6.00 3.91 26.32
CA ALA A 39 -5.02 3.42 27.29
C ALA A 39 -3.58 3.49 26.73
N GLY A 40 -3.41 3.83 25.45
CA GLY A 40 -2.11 3.94 24.79
C GLY A 40 -1.64 2.63 24.12
N ASN A 41 -2.48 1.59 24.07
CA ASN A 41 -2.13 0.33 23.43
C ASN A 41 -1.99 0.50 21.92
N ASP A 42 -1.00 -0.21 21.37
CA ASP A 42 -0.72 -0.24 19.94
C ASP A 42 -1.77 -1.10 19.21
N MET A 43 -2.52 -0.48 18.30
CA MET A 43 -3.54 -1.13 17.47
C MET A 43 -3.11 -1.22 16.01
N THR A 44 -1.85 -0.91 15.70
CA THR A 44 -1.29 -1.01 14.35
C THR A 44 -1.20 -2.47 13.91
N TYR A 45 -1.33 -2.72 12.62
CA TYR A 45 -1.38 -4.09 12.10
C TYR A 45 -0.73 -4.20 10.74
N TYR A 46 -0.36 -5.43 10.37
CA TYR A 46 0.20 -5.73 9.06
C TYR A 46 -0.85 -6.35 8.15
N THR A 47 -0.86 -5.92 6.89
CA THR A 47 -1.73 -6.48 5.85
C THR A 47 -1.04 -6.39 4.49
N ASN A 48 -1.49 -7.20 3.53
CA ASN A 48 -1.07 -7.07 2.12
C ASN A 48 -2.10 -6.31 1.28
N SER A 49 -3.26 -5.98 1.86
CA SER A 49 -4.31 -5.23 1.18
C SER A 49 -5.05 -4.31 2.14
N ILE A 50 -5.46 -3.15 1.62
CA ILE A 50 -6.30 -2.18 2.31
C ILE A 50 -7.49 -1.85 1.41
N THR A 51 -8.66 -1.68 2.01
CA THR A 51 -9.85 -1.21 1.30
C THR A 51 -10.19 0.16 1.84
N LEU A 52 -10.38 1.12 0.94
CA LEU A 52 -10.74 2.50 1.25
C LEU A 52 -12.04 2.82 0.53
N GLY A 53 -12.95 3.49 1.22
CA GLY A 53 -14.11 4.12 0.64
C GLY A 53 -13.87 5.60 0.35
N GLY A 54 -14.79 6.19 -0.41
CA GLY A 54 -14.75 7.61 -0.73
C GLY A 54 -14.60 8.53 0.49
N GLY A 55 -13.57 9.37 0.48
CA GLY A 55 -13.23 10.29 1.56
C GLY A 55 -12.40 9.68 2.69
N GLU A 56 -12.13 8.37 2.66
CA GLU A 56 -11.26 7.71 3.63
C GLU A 56 -9.79 7.90 3.29
N SER A 57 -8.95 7.84 4.33
CA SER A 57 -7.51 7.81 4.19
C SER A 57 -6.88 6.85 5.18
N THR A 58 -5.75 6.27 4.78
CA THR A 58 -4.93 5.43 5.65
C THR A 58 -3.46 5.77 5.46
N ASP A 59 -2.71 5.71 6.56
CA ASP A 59 -1.26 5.86 6.57
C ASP A 59 -0.62 4.50 6.81
N VAL A 60 0.24 4.10 5.88
CA VAL A 60 0.97 2.84 5.96
C VAL A 60 2.48 3.10 5.95
N ILE A 61 3.21 2.33 6.74
CA ILE A 61 4.66 2.23 6.65
C ILE A 61 5.00 1.00 5.81
N LEU A 62 5.77 1.21 4.75
CA LEU A 62 6.40 0.15 3.99
C LEU A 62 7.82 -0.03 4.52
N ASP A 63 8.08 -1.16 5.17
CA ASP A 63 9.41 -1.53 5.67
C ASP A 63 10.06 -2.57 4.77
N VAL A 64 11.08 -2.14 4.02
CA VAL A 64 11.89 -2.97 3.13
C VAL A 64 13.26 -3.24 3.76
N SER A 65 13.27 -3.65 5.03
CA SER A 65 14.49 -4.05 5.75
C SER A 65 14.55 -5.51 6.16
N GLY A 66 13.53 -6.31 5.85
CA GLY A 66 13.46 -7.74 6.21
C GLY A 66 14.21 -8.66 5.23
N SER A 67 14.36 -9.94 5.59
CA SER A 67 15.08 -10.94 4.78
C SER A 67 14.50 -11.14 3.37
N GLN A 68 13.22 -10.83 3.17
CA GLN A 68 12.54 -10.86 1.87
C GLN A 68 13.13 -9.85 0.86
N TYR A 69 13.82 -8.82 1.34
CA TYR A 69 14.52 -7.79 0.56
C TYR A 69 15.99 -8.13 0.28
N ASP A 70 16.61 -9.05 1.04
CA ASP A 70 18.04 -9.40 0.88
C ASP A 70 18.32 -10.10 -0.45
N VAL A 71 17.35 -10.83 -1.01
CA VAL A 71 17.51 -11.61 -2.25
C VAL A 71 17.61 -10.72 -3.49
N CYS A 72 16.83 -9.64 -3.57
CA CYS A 72 16.88 -8.71 -4.71
C CYS A 72 17.98 -7.65 -4.56
N ARG A 73 18.41 -7.33 -3.33
CA ARG A 73 19.55 -6.42 -3.08
C ARG A 73 20.90 -7.04 -3.43
N THR A 74 21.10 -8.32 -3.10
CA THR A 74 22.37 -9.03 -3.31
C THR A 74 22.78 -9.16 -4.78
N ASN A 75 21.82 -9.10 -5.71
CA ASN A 75 22.05 -9.14 -7.16
C ASN A 75 22.35 -7.77 -7.78
N GLY A 76 22.40 -6.67 -7.00
CA GLY A 76 22.82 -5.35 -7.47
C GLY A 76 21.80 -4.59 -8.36
N THR A 77 20.63 -5.16 -8.62
CA THR A 77 19.59 -4.60 -9.50
C THR A 77 18.55 -3.74 -8.78
N GLY A 78 18.58 -3.68 -7.45
CA GLY A 78 17.51 -3.07 -6.64
C GLY A 78 16.25 -3.94 -6.61
N CYS A 79 15.27 -3.53 -5.80
CA CYS A 79 14.01 -4.25 -5.64
C CYS A 79 12.84 -3.40 -6.13
N THR A 80 11.97 -3.99 -6.94
CA THR A 80 10.73 -3.37 -7.43
C THR A 80 9.53 -4.08 -6.81
N PHE A 81 8.68 -3.34 -6.11
CA PHE A 81 7.41 -3.81 -5.58
C PHE A 81 6.27 -3.13 -6.32
N PHE A 82 5.11 -3.79 -6.38
CA PHE A 82 3.91 -3.22 -7.00
C PHE A 82 2.89 -2.84 -5.95
N LEU A 83 2.25 -1.70 -6.18
CA LEU A 83 1.04 -1.26 -5.48
C LEU A 83 -0.04 -1.11 -6.55
N TYR A 84 -1.13 -1.85 -6.43
CA TYR A 84 -2.16 -1.91 -7.47
C TYR A 84 -3.54 -2.16 -6.88
N THR A 85 -4.59 -1.77 -7.61
CA THR A 85 -5.96 -2.12 -7.25
C THR A 85 -6.25 -3.59 -7.55
N THR A 86 -6.94 -4.29 -6.64
CA THR A 86 -7.43 -5.64 -6.90
C THR A 86 -8.72 -5.65 -7.71
N ASN A 87 -9.34 -4.49 -7.93
CA ASN A 87 -10.47 -4.31 -8.83
C ASN A 87 -9.94 -4.37 -10.27
N LEU A 88 -10.00 -5.54 -10.90
CA LEU A 88 -9.33 -5.80 -12.19
C LEU A 88 -9.82 -4.90 -13.33
N ASP A 89 -11.06 -4.46 -13.27
CA ASP A 89 -11.68 -3.49 -14.17
C ASP A 89 -11.09 -2.07 -14.03
N HIS A 90 -10.47 -1.75 -12.89
CA HIS A 90 -9.72 -0.51 -12.67
C HIS A 90 -8.22 -0.65 -13.04
N LEU A 91 -7.82 -1.76 -13.68
CA LEU A 91 -6.49 -1.97 -14.28
C LEU A 91 -6.46 -1.83 -15.81
N SER A 92 -7.47 -1.15 -16.38
CA SER A 92 -7.52 -0.78 -17.79
C SER A 92 -7.69 0.72 -17.95
N ASN A 93 -7.25 1.23 -19.10
CA ASN A 93 -7.57 2.57 -19.58
C ASN A 93 -8.53 2.42 -20.75
N ASP A 94 -9.84 2.48 -20.49
CA ASP A 94 -10.88 2.23 -21.50
C ASP A 94 -10.70 0.83 -22.13
N ASN A 95 -10.39 0.75 -23.43
CA ASN A 95 -10.15 -0.50 -24.14
C ASN A 95 -8.71 -1.04 -24.04
N GLU A 96 -7.80 -0.34 -23.35
CA GLU A 96 -6.40 -0.77 -23.19
C GLU A 96 -6.17 -1.47 -21.85
N ASN A 97 -5.71 -2.73 -21.90
CA ASN A 97 -5.29 -3.48 -20.72
C ASN A 97 -3.93 -2.96 -20.20
N PHE A 98 -3.65 -3.18 -18.91
CA PHE A 98 -2.41 -2.78 -18.22
C PHE A 98 -2.30 -1.26 -17.96
N GLY A 99 -3.42 -0.65 -17.58
CA GLY A 99 -3.54 0.77 -17.23
C GLY A 99 -4.13 0.98 -15.84
N GLY A 100 -4.71 2.15 -15.61
CA GLY A 100 -5.48 2.44 -14.39
C GLY A 100 -4.63 2.53 -13.12
N MET A 101 -5.19 2.03 -12.01
CA MET A 101 -4.67 2.26 -10.66
C MET A 101 -3.56 1.24 -10.30
N MET A 102 -2.36 1.47 -10.84
CA MET A 102 -1.15 0.69 -10.56
C MET A 102 0.09 1.59 -10.53
N THR A 103 1.02 1.30 -9.62
CA THR A 103 2.34 1.95 -9.56
C THR A 103 3.42 1.00 -9.03
N GLN A 104 4.67 1.45 -9.08
CA GLN A 104 5.85 0.71 -8.63
C GLN A 104 6.55 1.46 -7.51
N ILE A 105 7.06 0.69 -6.54
CA ILE A 105 7.96 1.17 -5.49
C ILE A 105 9.35 0.59 -5.81
N VAL A 106 10.29 1.46 -6.16
CA VAL A 106 11.65 1.07 -6.56
C VAL A 106 12.64 1.45 -5.47
N VAL A 107 13.39 0.46 -4.99
CA VAL A 107 14.43 0.63 -3.98
C VAL A 107 15.77 0.27 -4.59
N LYS A 108 16.69 1.25 -4.65
CA LYS A 108 18.04 1.11 -5.22
C LYS A 108 19.10 1.01 -4.14
#